data_AF-A0AA94M3Y1-F1
#
_entry.id   AF-A0AA94M3Y1-F1
#
_cell.length_a   1.000
_cell.length_b   1.000
_cell.length_c   1.000
_cell.angle_alpha   90.00
_cell.angle_beta   90.00
_cell.angle_gamma   90.00
#
_symmetry.space_group_name_H-M   'P 1'
#
loop_
_entity.id
_entity.type
_entity.pdbx_description
1 polymer ?
#
loop_
_entity_poly.entity_id
_entity_poly.type
_entity_poly.pdbx_seq_one_letter_code
_entity_poly.pdbx_strand_id
1 'polypeptide(L)'
;MGLNMTLEQSQAQAESVASVSQAQIEGYQALQQAIQQFADDTESLTGKAYEAAKAYYRAVLLPLAQGGELYAEMLAKASAKLPENYQESVDTKSWSEEQLLEYIRQEEDLINQLDEINQSLSRLELPTTQKRQMQQGTVDLIRGHHANKRVYETILEDLRAYSTDSVRLFDELDNIALQLSTGLAQAETSWNATDKSFTIPSDLSWATYLSAYSATKDLELSREERAFVNTMMTEYGFDVETAKQLLTIKRGIDSQFSYFAGYTSQERDYIFLRLIGAVSYDGVKWDETAGYLSNYFYTETISNFFTGDTQKVPMSLLEIFQVLGLSEQEAKELTYNLRLQHALANGGNTVKQMHDIDFTEGSDTYENAKINYKNAYGTTKGFDDFWDEHLKAYSNNGAGNADFTHQSITMATHLNPSGLQLSDFYGGREHVKALAGWEGDTTYNANDEKPSIGEDDYKADLDAVNIVGRMAQGQSYERAMSGYYSDVTKDETVREKEFLKNEDLDKVKGTIYASLVPVDIRRKGEEATSNYISEHYEDVSKFLSRLEAVGE
;
A
#
# COMPACT_ATOMS: atom_id res chain seq x y z
N MET A 1 18.79 -34.68 5.39
CA MET A 1 19.87 -33.69 5.19
C MET A 1 19.64 -32.61 6.22
N GLY A 2 20.62 -32.32 7.07
CA GLY A 2 20.54 -31.24 8.07
C GLY A 2 20.95 -29.89 7.46
N LEU A 3 20.66 -28.80 8.17
CA LEU A 3 21.02 -27.44 7.74
C LEU A 3 22.55 -27.28 7.71
N ASN A 4 23.07 -26.63 6.65
CA ASN A 4 24.50 -26.40 6.50
C ASN A 4 24.76 -25.04 5.86
N MET A 5 25.56 -24.21 6.54
CA MET A 5 25.99 -22.91 6.05
C MET A 5 27.51 -22.84 5.97
N THR A 6 28.02 -22.74 4.74
CA THR A 6 29.44 -22.46 4.47
C THR A 6 29.60 -20.97 4.20
N LEU A 7 29.98 -20.21 5.23
CA LEU A 7 29.99 -18.75 5.19
C LEU A 7 30.88 -18.20 4.06
N GLU A 8 32.09 -18.74 3.91
CA GLU A 8 33.03 -18.30 2.85
C GLU A 8 32.45 -18.51 1.44
N GLN A 9 31.71 -19.61 1.21
CA GLN A 9 31.06 -19.86 -0.07
C GLN A 9 29.87 -18.92 -0.30
N SER A 10 29.08 -18.64 0.74
CA SER A 10 27.98 -17.69 0.66
C SER A 10 28.48 -16.28 0.38
N GLN A 11 29.59 -15.86 0.99
CA GLN A 11 30.24 -14.57 0.72
C GLN A 11 30.74 -14.50 -0.73
N ALA A 12 31.48 -15.52 -1.19
CA ALA A 12 31.94 -15.57 -2.58
C ALA A 12 30.78 -15.57 -3.59
N GLN A 13 29.68 -16.25 -3.28
CA GLN A 13 28.47 -16.22 -4.11
C GLN A 13 27.84 -14.82 -4.14
N ALA A 14 27.70 -14.16 -2.99
CA ALA A 14 27.18 -12.80 -2.91
C ALA A 14 28.05 -11.81 -3.71
N GLU A 15 29.39 -11.90 -3.61
CA GLU A 15 30.32 -11.09 -4.40
C GLU A 15 30.19 -11.36 -5.91
N SER A 16 30.06 -12.63 -6.31
CA SER A 16 29.85 -13.00 -7.71
C SER A 16 28.54 -12.43 -8.25
N VAL A 17 27.44 -12.50 -7.47
CA VAL A 17 26.14 -11.94 -7.86
C VAL A 17 26.22 -10.43 -7.94
N ALA A 18 26.90 -9.77 -7.00
CA ALA A 18 27.11 -8.33 -7.03
C ALA A 18 27.85 -7.88 -8.30
N SER A 19 28.90 -8.61 -8.70
CA SER A 19 29.65 -8.30 -9.93
C SER A 19 28.80 -8.46 -11.20
N VAL A 20 28.01 -9.53 -11.30
CA VAL A 20 27.12 -9.75 -12.45
C VAL A 20 26.01 -8.70 -12.49
N SER A 21 25.41 -8.41 -11.34
CA SER A 21 24.33 -7.43 -11.22
C SER A 21 24.83 -6.03 -11.56
N GLN A 22 26.04 -5.66 -11.14
CA GLN A 22 26.66 -4.38 -11.51
C GLN A 22 26.82 -4.23 -13.02
N ALA A 23 27.29 -5.28 -13.70
CA ALA A 23 27.39 -5.27 -15.17
C ALA A 23 26.01 -5.17 -15.86
N GLN A 24 24.98 -5.79 -15.29
CA GLN A 24 23.60 -5.67 -15.78
C GLN A 24 23.03 -4.26 -15.57
N ILE A 25 23.24 -3.67 -14.39
CA ILE A 25 22.85 -2.29 -14.06
C ILE A 25 23.46 -1.32 -15.08
N GLU A 26 24.76 -1.42 -15.35
CA GLU A 26 25.44 -0.60 -16.37
C GLU A 26 24.83 -0.79 -17.77
N GLY A 27 24.49 -2.03 -18.13
CA GLY A 27 23.82 -2.33 -19.39
C GLY A 27 22.42 -1.71 -19.50
N TYR A 28 21.61 -1.78 -18.42
CA TYR A 28 20.29 -1.17 -18.38
C TYR A 28 20.37 0.36 -18.39
N GLN A 29 21.34 0.96 -17.68
CA GLN A 29 21.57 2.41 -17.71
C GLN A 29 21.95 2.89 -19.12
N ALA A 30 22.82 2.15 -19.83
CA ALA A 30 23.15 2.45 -21.22
C ALA A 30 21.92 2.31 -22.15
N LEU A 31 21.08 1.30 -21.94
CA LEU A 31 19.83 1.13 -22.67
C LEU A 31 18.85 2.29 -22.43
N GLN A 32 18.69 2.71 -21.17
CA GLN A 32 17.84 3.85 -20.81
C GLN A 32 18.31 5.13 -21.49
N GLN A 33 19.62 5.41 -21.47
CA GLN A 33 20.20 6.57 -22.16
C GLN A 33 19.94 6.52 -23.67
N ALA A 34 20.12 5.36 -24.31
CA ALA A 34 19.85 5.19 -25.73
C ALA A 34 18.36 5.40 -26.07
N ILE A 35 17.46 4.87 -25.24
CA ILE A 35 16.01 5.06 -25.37
C ILE A 35 15.63 6.53 -25.25
N GLN A 36 16.13 7.22 -24.22
CA GLN A 36 15.88 8.63 -23.98
C GLN A 36 16.41 9.49 -25.13
N GLN A 37 17.64 9.24 -25.58
CA GLN A 37 18.22 9.95 -26.72
C GLN A 37 17.38 9.81 -28.00
N PHE A 38 16.85 8.60 -28.27
CA PHE A 38 15.96 8.38 -29.41
C PHE A 38 14.60 9.07 -29.21
N ALA A 39 14.02 8.93 -28.03
CA ALA A 39 12.70 9.47 -27.72
C ALA A 39 12.67 11.00 -27.77
N ASP A 40 13.71 11.64 -27.25
CA ASP A 40 13.83 13.09 -27.10
C ASP A 40 14.41 13.79 -28.34
N ASP A 41 14.82 13.02 -29.36
CA ASP A 41 15.22 13.60 -30.65
C ASP A 41 14.04 14.33 -31.30
N THR A 42 14.16 15.64 -31.46
CA THR A 42 13.17 16.48 -32.12
C THR A 42 13.61 16.94 -33.51
N GLU A 43 14.86 16.67 -33.90
CA GLU A 43 15.49 17.26 -35.08
C GLU A 43 15.65 16.28 -36.23
N SER A 44 15.95 15.01 -35.96
CA SER A 44 16.41 14.08 -37.01
C SER A 44 15.33 13.09 -37.48
N LEU A 45 14.69 12.36 -36.57
CA LEU A 45 13.72 11.33 -36.90
C LEU A 45 12.29 11.86 -36.73
N THR A 46 11.71 12.38 -37.81
CA THR A 46 10.38 13.02 -37.79
C THR A 46 9.34 12.25 -38.62
N GLY A 47 8.07 12.43 -38.28
CA GLY A 47 6.93 11.83 -38.98
C GLY A 47 6.14 10.85 -38.10
N LYS A 48 4.90 10.56 -38.49
CA LYS A 48 3.92 9.85 -37.64
C LYS A 48 4.43 8.53 -37.05
N ALA A 49 5.14 7.71 -37.85
CA ALA A 49 5.69 6.44 -37.38
C ALA A 49 6.81 6.63 -36.34
N TYR A 50 7.67 7.64 -36.51
CA TYR A 50 8.72 7.96 -35.55
C TYR A 50 8.14 8.57 -34.27
N GLU A 51 7.16 9.46 -34.37
CA GLU A 51 6.49 10.02 -33.19
C GLU A 51 5.78 8.93 -32.37
N ALA A 52 5.11 7.98 -33.04
CA ALA A 52 4.53 6.82 -32.36
C ALA A 52 5.61 5.93 -31.72
N ALA A 53 6.73 5.69 -32.40
CA ALA A 53 7.85 4.94 -31.84
C ALA A 53 8.44 5.62 -30.61
N LYS A 54 8.70 6.94 -30.67
CA LYS A 54 9.21 7.71 -29.52
C LYS A 54 8.26 7.65 -28.33
N ALA A 55 6.96 7.82 -28.56
CA ALA A 55 5.95 7.71 -27.51
C ALA A 55 5.94 6.30 -26.87
N TYR A 56 5.98 5.26 -27.70
CA TYR A 56 6.05 3.87 -27.24
C TYR A 56 7.34 3.56 -26.45
N TYR A 57 8.48 4.09 -26.92
CA TYR A 57 9.77 3.92 -26.25
C TYR A 57 9.76 4.56 -24.85
N ARG A 58 9.17 5.76 -24.70
CA ARG A 58 9.00 6.40 -23.39
C ARG A 58 8.04 5.63 -22.48
N ALA A 59 6.91 5.18 -23.03
CA ALA A 59 5.82 4.61 -22.23
C ALA A 59 6.04 3.13 -21.84
N VAL A 60 6.79 2.37 -22.65
CA VAL A 60 6.91 0.91 -22.48
C VAL A 60 8.37 0.47 -22.32
N LEU A 61 9.25 0.81 -23.27
CA LEU A 61 10.61 0.28 -23.25
C LEU A 61 11.48 0.92 -22.16
N LEU A 62 11.30 2.20 -21.87
CA LEU A 62 12.03 2.88 -20.80
C LEU A 62 11.68 2.29 -19.41
N PRO A 63 10.39 2.12 -19.02
CA PRO A 63 10.04 1.43 -17.79
C PRO A 63 10.54 -0.02 -17.72
N LEU A 64 10.56 -0.76 -18.82
CA LEU A 64 11.15 -2.11 -18.86
C LEU A 64 12.65 -2.09 -18.54
N ALA A 65 13.40 -1.15 -19.11
CA ALA A 65 14.83 -1.00 -18.84
C ALA A 65 15.09 -0.58 -17.38
N GLN A 66 14.28 0.31 -16.84
CA GLN A 66 14.32 0.73 -15.42
C GLN A 66 13.96 -0.42 -14.47
N GLY A 67 12.95 -1.22 -14.81
CA GLY A 67 12.58 -2.41 -14.04
C GLY A 67 13.67 -3.48 -14.03
N GLY A 68 14.37 -3.66 -15.16
CA GLY A 68 15.50 -4.57 -15.26
C GLY A 68 16.67 -4.13 -14.37
N GLU A 69 16.99 -2.83 -14.36
CA GLU A 69 17.96 -2.24 -13.43
C GLU A 69 17.55 -2.50 -11.98
N LEU A 70 16.29 -2.19 -11.64
CA LEU A 70 15.74 -2.41 -10.30
C LEU A 70 15.86 -3.88 -9.85
N TYR A 71 15.53 -4.82 -10.74
CA TYR A 71 15.65 -6.25 -10.42
C TYR A 71 17.10 -6.65 -10.11
N ALA A 72 18.06 -6.18 -10.91
CA ALA A 72 19.48 -6.46 -10.70
C ALA A 72 20.00 -5.86 -9.37
N GLU A 73 19.61 -4.63 -9.05
CA GLU A 73 19.94 -3.98 -7.77
C GLU A 73 19.38 -4.76 -6.57
N MET A 74 18.09 -5.13 -6.63
CA MET A 74 17.43 -5.84 -5.55
C MET A 74 17.99 -7.26 -5.38
N LEU A 75 18.39 -7.92 -6.47
CA LEU A 75 19.05 -9.22 -6.43
C LEU A 75 20.43 -9.15 -5.77
N ALA A 76 21.22 -8.13 -6.09
CA ALA A 76 22.50 -7.88 -5.44
C ALA A 76 22.31 -7.63 -3.93
N LYS A 77 21.36 -6.77 -3.57
CA LYS A 77 21.03 -6.43 -2.17
C LYS A 77 20.58 -7.65 -1.37
N ALA A 78 19.66 -8.46 -1.91
CA ALA A 78 19.19 -9.69 -1.25
C ALA A 78 20.32 -10.73 -1.10
N SER A 79 21.18 -10.87 -2.11
CA SER A 79 22.31 -11.80 -2.08
C SER A 79 23.38 -11.41 -1.07
N ALA A 80 23.65 -10.10 -0.91
CA ALA A 80 24.57 -9.58 0.11
C ALA A 80 24.04 -9.81 1.54
N LYS A 81 22.74 -9.62 1.75
CA LYS A 81 22.09 -9.85 3.05
C LYS A 81 22.17 -11.29 3.55
N LEU A 82 22.29 -12.27 2.65
CA LEU A 82 22.32 -13.68 3.03
C LEU A 82 23.52 -13.98 3.98
N PRO A 83 24.79 -13.76 3.61
CA PRO A 83 25.92 -13.93 4.53
C PRO A 83 26.01 -12.86 5.63
N GLU A 84 25.49 -11.64 5.42
CA GLU A 84 25.46 -10.58 6.45
C GLU A 84 24.54 -10.97 7.61
N ASN A 85 23.29 -11.31 7.33
CA ASN A 85 22.31 -11.71 8.34
C ASN A 85 22.78 -12.96 9.09
N TYR A 86 23.45 -13.89 8.43
CA TYR A 86 24.03 -15.07 9.10
C TYR A 86 25.08 -14.67 10.13
N GLN A 87 25.99 -13.75 9.78
CA GLN A 87 27.04 -13.29 10.68
C GLN A 87 26.47 -12.48 11.86
N GLU A 88 25.39 -11.73 11.64
CA GLU A 88 24.72 -10.96 12.68
C GLU A 88 23.91 -11.84 13.65
N SER A 89 23.22 -12.86 13.13
CA SER A 89 22.26 -13.66 13.91
C SER A 89 22.80 -15.00 14.40
N VAL A 90 23.79 -15.60 13.73
CA VAL A 90 24.26 -16.97 14.02
C VAL A 90 25.69 -16.98 14.53
N ASP A 91 26.67 -16.76 13.65
CA ASP A 91 28.10 -16.71 13.99
C ASP A 91 28.92 -16.20 12.80
N THR A 92 30.16 -15.82 13.07
CA THR A 92 31.21 -15.48 12.10
C THR A 92 31.89 -16.73 11.49
N LYS A 93 31.39 -17.93 11.74
CA LYS A 93 31.98 -19.21 11.31
C LYS A 93 30.97 -20.07 10.55
N SER A 94 31.48 -20.98 9.73
CA SER A 94 30.63 -21.98 9.06
C SER A 94 30.14 -23.03 10.06
N TRP A 95 28.86 -23.39 9.97
CA TRP A 95 28.25 -24.37 10.84
C TRP A 95 27.38 -25.37 10.06
N SER A 96 27.48 -26.63 10.47
CA SER A 96 26.55 -27.69 10.09
C SER A 96 25.73 -28.07 11.33
N GLU A 97 24.43 -28.21 11.15
CA GLU A 97 23.52 -28.69 12.21
C GLU A 97 23.96 -30.07 12.73
N GLU A 98 24.42 -30.96 11.85
CA GLU A 98 24.91 -32.29 12.25
C GLU A 98 26.16 -32.18 13.13
N GLN A 99 27.07 -31.27 12.79
CA GLN A 99 28.29 -31.02 13.57
C GLN A 99 27.97 -30.42 14.94
N LEU A 100 27.04 -29.46 14.99
CA LEU A 100 26.60 -28.84 16.25
C LEU A 100 25.95 -29.87 17.17
N LEU A 101 25.05 -30.72 16.65
CA LEU A 101 24.41 -31.79 17.41
C LEU A 101 25.44 -32.79 17.96
N GLU A 102 26.47 -33.11 17.18
CA GLU A 102 27.54 -34.01 17.63
C GLU A 102 28.41 -33.35 18.72
N TYR A 103 28.75 -32.07 18.60
CA TYR A 103 29.46 -31.34 19.66
C TYR A 103 28.65 -31.23 20.94
N ILE A 104 27.33 -30.97 20.85
CA ILE A 104 26.44 -30.97 22.00
C ILE A 104 26.46 -32.34 22.70
N ARG A 105 26.35 -33.44 21.94
CA ARG A 105 26.42 -34.80 22.48
C ARG A 105 27.76 -35.08 23.17
N GLN A 106 28.88 -34.68 22.55
CA GLN A 106 30.21 -34.88 23.13
C GLN A 106 30.38 -34.11 24.45
N GLU A 107 29.88 -32.88 24.52
CA GLU A 107 29.87 -32.09 25.76
C GLU A 107 29.00 -32.76 26.83
N GLU A 108 27.82 -33.30 26.48
CA GLU A 108 26.97 -34.08 27.40
C GLU A 108 27.68 -35.32 27.94
N ASP A 109 28.35 -36.08 27.08
CA ASP A 109 29.10 -37.28 27.48
C ASP A 109 30.25 -36.94 28.43
N LEU A 110 30.96 -35.82 28.20
CA LEU A 110 32.04 -35.35 29.08
C LEU A 110 31.51 -34.86 30.43
N ILE A 111 30.39 -34.13 30.44
CA ILE A 111 29.72 -33.71 31.67
C ILE A 111 29.35 -34.95 32.51
N ASN A 112 28.71 -35.94 31.89
CA ASN A 112 28.32 -37.18 32.57
C ASN A 112 29.53 -37.93 33.16
N GLN A 113 30.62 -38.06 32.38
CA GLN A 113 31.86 -38.70 32.86
C GLN A 113 32.49 -37.94 34.03
N LEU A 114 32.55 -36.61 33.98
CA LEU A 114 33.10 -35.79 35.05
C LEU A 114 32.22 -35.83 36.30
N ASP A 115 30.90 -35.90 36.16
CA ASP A 115 29.98 -36.10 37.27
C ASP A 115 30.21 -37.46 37.95
N GLU A 116 30.38 -38.53 37.18
CA GLU A 116 30.75 -39.85 37.71
C GLU A 116 32.10 -39.84 38.44
N ILE A 117 33.11 -39.14 37.91
CA ILE A 117 34.40 -38.94 38.56
C ILE A 117 34.22 -38.17 39.88
N ASN A 118 33.44 -37.09 39.87
CA ASN A 118 33.19 -36.27 41.05
C ASN A 118 32.47 -37.07 42.17
N GLN A 119 31.51 -37.91 41.79
CA GLN A 119 30.84 -38.85 42.70
C GLN A 119 31.81 -39.90 43.24
N SER A 120 32.71 -40.42 42.40
CA SER A 120 33.71 -41.41 42.80
C SER A 120 34.77 -40.84 43.74
N LEU A 121 35.24 -39.60 43.48
CA LEU A 121 36.14 -38.85 44.37
C LEU A 121 35.56 -38.74 45.79
N SER A 122 34.23 -38.59 45.89
CA SER A 122 33.52 -38.53 47.17
C SER A 122 33.65 -39.80 48.00
N ARG A 123 33.98 -40.95 47.38
CA ARG A 123 34.14 -42.26 48.06
C ARG A 123 35.60 -42.63 48.37
N LEU A 124 36.57 -41.94 47.77
CA LEU A 124 38.00 -42.21 48.02
C LEU A 124 38.45 -41.71 49.40
N GLU A 125 39.32 -42.51 50.04
CA GLU A 125 40.03 -42.16 51.27
C GLU A 125 41.27 -41.31 50.94
N LEU A 126 41.09 -39.99 50.91
CA LEU A 126 42.13 -39.00 50.67
C LEU A 126 42.10 -37.91 51.74
N PRO A 127 43.22 -37.20 51.99
CA PRO A 127 43.21 -36.01 52.83
C PRO A 127 42.16 -35.00 52.37
N THR A 128 41.39 -34.44 53.31
CA THR A 128 40.23 -33.57 53.02
C THR A 128 40.56 -32.36 52.15
N THR A 129 41.78 -31.82 52.27
CA THR A 129 42.26 -30.70 51.45
C THR A 129 42.48 -31.10 50.00
N GLN A 130 43.18 -32.22 49.74
CA GLN A 130 43.39 -32.74 48.38
C GLN A 130 42.07 -33.13 47.71
N LYS A 131 41.18 -33.81 48.45
CA LYS A 131 39.86 -34.20 47.95
C LYS A 131 39.03 -32.98 47.52
N ARG A 132 38.97 -31.93 48.36
CA ARG A 132 38.30 -30.67 48.01
C ARG A 132 38.90 -30.01 46.77
N GLN A 133 40.23 -29.99 46.65
CA GLN A 133 40.90 -29.41 45.50
C GLN A 133 40.56 -30.15 44.19
N MET A 134 40.52 -31.49 44.22
CA MET A 134 40.13 -32.30 43.06
C MET A 134 38.66 -32.12 42.69
N GLN A 135 37.78 -32.07 43.69
CA GLN A 135 36.35 -31.80 43.48
C GLN A 135 36.11 -30.42 42.89
N GLN A 136 36.80 -29.39 43.39
CA GLN A 136 36.74 -28.04 42.81
C GLN A 136 37.17 -28.03 41.35
N GLY A 137 38.32 -28.64 41.03
CA GLY A 137 38.78 -28.74 39.64
C GLY A 137 37.79 -29.48 38.73
N THR A 138 37.16 -30.55 39.23
CA THR A 138 36.16 -31.31 38.46
C THR A 138 34.89 -30.49 38.23
N VAL A 139 34.40 -29.78 39.26
CA VAL A 139 33.24 -28.88 39.15
C VAL A 139 33.52 -27.72 38.19
N ASP A 140 34.73 -27.18 38.20
CA ASP A 140 35.11 -26.11 37.26
C ASP A 140 35.15 -26.61 35.81
N LEU A 141 35.63 -27.84 35.57
CA LEU A 141 35.55 -28.49 34.24
C LEU A 141 34.10 -28.72 33.80
N ILE A 142 33.25 -29.27 34.68
CA ILE A 142 31.81 -29.47 34.41
C ILE A 142 31.15 -28.14 34.02
N ARG A 143 31.45 -27.06 34.76
CA ARG A 143 30.94 -25.72 34.43
C ARG A 143 31.40 -25.26 33.05
N GLY A 144 32.66 -25.52 32.69
CA GLY A 144 33.20 -25.22 31.37
C GLY A 144 32.48 -25.96 30.24
N HIS A 145 32.31 -27.28 30.38
CA HIS A 145 31.58 -28.09 29.39
C HIS A 145 30.10 -27.68 29.27
N HIS A 146 29.43 -27.35 30.39
CA HIS A 146 28.08 -26.78 30.33
C HIS A 146 28.04 -25.44 29.58
N ALA A 147 29.06 -24.59 29.73
CA ALA A 147 29.12 -23.33 29.00
C ALA A 147 29.30 -23.56 27.50
N ASN A 148 30.20 -24.46 27.09
CA ASN A 148 30.39 -24.85 25.69
C ASN A 148 29.10 -25.41 25.09
N LYS A 149 28.45 -26.35 25.80
CA LYS A 149 27.19 -26.95 25.37
C LYS A 149 26.14 -25.87 25.08
N ARG A 150 25.96 -24.91 25.99
CA ARG A 150 25.02 -23.81 25.81
C ARG A 150 25.34 -22.96 24.59
N VAL A 151 26.62 -22.69 24.33
CA VAL A 151 27.03 -21.96 23.10
C VAL A 151 26.62 -22.73 21.85
N TYR A 152 26.88 -24.04 21.78
CA TYR A 152 26.49 -24.84 20.62
C TYR A 152 24.96 -24.96 20.48
N GLU A 153 24.23 -25.07 21.59
CA GLU A 153 22.75 -25.07 21.59
C GLU A 153 22.20 -23.73 21.05
N THR A 154 22.75 -22.60 21.47
CA THR A 154 22.36 -21.27 20.97
C THR A 154 22.65 -21.13 19.47
N ILE A 155 23.86 -21.47 19.02
CA ILE A 155 24.22 -21.40 17.59
C ILE A 155 23.28 -22.31 16.76
N LEU A 156 22.91 -23.49 17.27
CA LEU A 156 21.98 -24.38 16.57
C LEU A 156 20.57 -23.79 16.47
N GLU A 157 20.07 -23.16 17.53
CA GLU A 157 18.79 -22.47 17.53
C GLU A 157 18.80 -21.31 16.54
N ASP A 158 19.84 -20.47 16.59
CA ASP A 158 20.02 -19.32 15.69
C ASP A 158 20.15 -19.77 14.23
N LEU A 159 20.91 -20.84 13.95
CA LEU A 159 21.03 -21.42 12.60
C LEU A 159 19.67 -21.86 12.03
N ARG A 160 18.80 -22.44 12.87
CA ARG A 160 17.46 -22.87 12.48
C ARG A 160 16.52 -21.68 12.24
N ALA A 161 16.60 -20.65 13.09
CA ALA A 161 15.86 -19.41 12.92
C ALA A 161 16.29 -18.70 11.62
N TYR A 162 17.59 -18.51 11.42
CA TYR A 162 18.16 -17.95 10.20
C TYR A 162 17.73 -18.71 8.95
N SER A 163 17.73 -20.05 8.97
CA SER A 163 17.26 -20.84 7.82
C SER A 163 15.78 -20.60 7.50
N THR A 164 14.96 -20.26 8.49
CA THR A 164 13.53 -19.96 8.28
C THR A 164 13.37 -18.56 7.68
N ASP A 165 14.13 -17.59 8.17
CA ASP A 165 14.01 -16.19 7.75
C ASP A 165 14.68 -15.90 6.41
N SER A 166 15.82 -16.54 6.12
CA SER A 166 16.63 -16.31 4.90
C SER A 166 15.90 -16.63 3.60
N VAL A 167 14.91 -17.55 3.61
CA VAL A 167 14.09 -17.88 2.43
C VAL A 167 13.34 -16.66 1.92
N ARG A 168 12.96 -15.74 2.82
CA ARG A 168 12.13 -14.57 2.50
C ARG A 168 12.93 -13.38 1.97
N LEU A 169 14.26 -13.46 1.95
CA LEU A 169 15.14 -12.38 1.47
C LEU A 169 14.89 -12.04 -0.01
N PHE A 170 14.35 -12.99 -0.78
CA PHE A 170 14.13 -12.87 -2.22
C PHE A 170 12.65 -12.68 -2.58
N ASP A 171 11.72 -12.67 -1.62
CA ASP A 171 10.26 -12.57 -1.86
C ASP A 171 9.88 -11.37 -2.77
N GLU A 172 10.54 -10.22 -2.58
CA GLU A 172 10.23 -8.99 -3.33
C GLU A 172 10.61 -9.09 -4.82
N LEU A 173 11.59 -9.94 -5.17
CA LEU A 173 12.01 -10.12 -6.56
C LEU A 173 10.93 -10.83 -7.39
N ASP A 174 10.13 -11.70 -6.78
CA ASP A 174 9.05 -12.39 -7.49
C ASP A 174 8.01 -11.40 -8.04
N ASN A 175 7.68 -10.37 -7.25
CA ASN A 175 6.75 -9.32 -7.69
C ASN A 175 7.35 -8.47 -8.82
N ILE A 176 8.62 -8.07 -8.69
CA ILE A 176 9.31 -7.30 -9.75
C ILE A 176 9.39 -8.13 -11.04
N ALA A 177 9.73 -9.43 -10.93
CA ALA A 177 9.78 -10.35 -12.06
C ALA A 177 8.43 -10.51 -12.75
N LEU A 178 7.34 -10.60 -11.97
CA LEU A 178 5.99 -10.67 -12.51
C LEU A 178 5.66 -9.41 -13.34
N GLN A 179 5.93 -8.21 -12.81
CA GLN A 179 5.67 -6.96 -13.54
C GLN A 179 6.52 -6.84 -14.81
N LEU A 180 7.79 -7.24 -14.75
CA LEU A 180 8.66 -7.32 -15.92
C LEU A 180 8.12 -8.28 -16.98
N SER A 181 7.63 -9.44 -16.56
CA SER A 181 7.01 -10.42 -17.47
C SER A 181 5.76 -9.85 -18.15
N THR A 182 4.92 -9.14 -17.41
CA THR A 182 3.73 -8.46 -17.97
C THR A 182 4.13 -7.43 -19.02
N GLY A 183 5.08 -6.55 -18.71
CA GLY A 183 5.55 -5.53 -19.65
C GLY A 183 6.22 -6.12 -20.89
N LEU A 184 7.01 -7.20 -20.73
CA LEU A 184 7.63 -7.91 -21.85
C LEU A 184 6.58 -8.54 -22.78
N ALA A 185 5.56 -9.19 -22.21
CA ALA A 185 4.47 -9.77 -22.99
C ALA A 185 3.70 -8.70 -23.78
N GLN A 186 3.43 -7.54 -23.18
CA GLN A 186 2.82 -6.42 -23.90
C GLN A 186 3.72 -5.94 -25.05
N ALA A 187 5.04 -5.88 -24.83
CA ALA A 187 5.98 -5.40 -25.83
C ALA A 187 6.06 -6.29 -27.09
N GLU A 188 5.80 -7.59 -26.96
CA GLU A 188 5.77 -8.55 -28.08
C GLU A 188 4.65 -8.24 -29.10
N THR A 189 3.61 -7.52 -28.70
CA THR A 189 2.44 -7.19 -29.54
C THR A 189 2.36 -5.72 -29.98
N SER A 190 3.46 -4.98 -29.83
CA SER A 190 3.47 -3.51 -29.95
C SER A 190 3.34 -2.92 -31.35
N TRP A 191 3.63 -3.69 -32.41
CA TRP A 191 3.60 -3.18 -33.78
C TRP A 191 2.28 -3.47 -34.50
N ASN A 192 1.59 -2.41 -34.92
CA ASN A 192 0.42 -2.51 -35.78
C ASN A 192 0.83 -2.36 -37.25
N ALA A 193 0.80 -3.46 -38.00
CA ALA A 193 1.19 -3.50 -39.40
C ALA A 193 0.23 -2.72 -40.34
N THR A 194 -1.05 -2.59 -39.95
CA THR A 194 -2.06 -1.84 -40.73
C THR A 194 -1.79 -0.34 -40.64
N ASP A 195 -1.62 0.16 -39.42
CA ASP A 195 -1.41 1.58 -39.15
C ASP A 195 0.06 1.99 -39.33
N LYS A 196 0.96 1.01 -39.51
CA LYS A 196 2.42 1.18 -39.57
C LYS A 196 2.94 2.02 -38.41
N SER A 197 2.42 1.71 -37.22
CA SER A 197 2.62 2.47 -36.00
C SER A 197 2.80 1.53 -34.82
N PHE A 198 3.48 2.02 -33.79
CA PHE A 198 3.46 1.38 -32.49
C PHE A 198 2.14 1.70 -31.78
N THR A 199 1.64 0.72 -31.03
CA THR A 199 0.47 0.85 -30.17
C THR A 199 0.94 0.79 -28.72
N ILE A 200 0.52 1.78 -27.94
CA ILE A 200 0.75 1.79 -26.49
C ILE A 200 -0.41 1.03 -25.85
N PRO A 201 -0.15 0.00 -25.03
CA PRO A 201 -1.17 -0.66 -24.24
C PRO A 201 -1.94 0.34 -23.39
N SER A 202 -3.26 0.14 -23.24
CA SER A 202 -4.07 0.98 -22.36
C SER A 202 -3.73 0.77 -20.88
N ASP A 203 -3.36 -0.45 -20.50
CA ASP A 203 -2.93 -0.79 -19.15
C ASP A 203 -1.40 -0.78 -19.05
N LEU A 204 -0.88 0.18 -18.26
CA LEU A 204 0.53 0.33 -17.91
C LEU A 204 0.76 0.23 -16.39
N SER A 205 -0.17 -0.40 -15.65
CA SER A 205 -0.09 -0.57 -14.20
C SER A 205 1.23 -1.22 -13.75
N TRP A 206 1.77 -2.17 -14.52
CA TRP A 206 3.07 -2.80 -14.27
C TRP A 206 4.23 -1.79 -14.29
N ALA A 207 4.20 -0.81 -15.20
CA ALA A 207 5.23 0.23 -15.30
C ALA A 207 5.16 1.17 -14.10
N THR A 208 3.95 1.56 -13.69
CA THR A 208 3.70 2.37 -12.50
C THR A 208 4.19 1.64 -11.24
N TYR A 209 3.90 0.35 -11.10
CA TYR A 209 4.39 -0.46 -9.98
C TYR A 209 5.92 -0.47 -9.89
N LEU A 210 6.62 -0.71 -11.02
CA LEU A 210 8.08 -0.75 -11.04
C LEU A 210 8.68 0.63 -10.70
N SER A 211 8.08 1.70 -11.20
CA SER A 211 8.49 3.07 -10.87
C SER A 211 8.31 3.38 -9.38
N ALA A 212 7.14 3.05 -8.82
CA ALA A 212 6.83 3.22 -7.40
C ALA A 212 7.78 2.43 -6.50
N TYR A 213 8.06 1.18 -6.87
CA TYR A 213 9.02 0.36 -6.15
C TYR A 213 10.42 0.98 -6.21
N SER A 214 10.87 1.40 -7.40
CA SER A 214 12.18 2.01 -7.58
C SER A 214 12.35 3.28 -6.74
N ALA A 215 11.31 4.12 -6.68
CA ALA A 215 11.31 5.36 -5.90
C ALA A 215 11.36 5.12 -4.37
N THR A 216 11.04 3.91 -3.91
CA THR A 216 10.91 3.57 -2.48
C THR A 216 11.87 2.48 -2.02
N LYS A 217 12.73 1.94 -2.90
CA LYS A 217 13.64 0.81 -2.61
C LYS A 217 14.65 1.07 -1.49
N ASP A 218 14.98 2.35 -1.27
CA ASP A 218 15.93 2.81 -0.26
C ASP A 218 15.27 3.21 1.07
N LEU A 219 13.94 3.26 1.11
CA LEU A 219 13.20 3.43 2.35
C LEU A 219 13.23 2.10 3.12
N GLU A 220 13.63 2.15 4.38
CA GLU A 220 13.47 1.04 5.33
C GLU A 220 11.97 0.86 5.63
N LEU A 221 11.29 0.17 4.71
CA LEU A 221 9.88 -0.16 4.80
C LEU A 221 9.73 -1.64 5.14
N SER A 222 8.79 -1.94 6.04
CA SER A 222 8.24 -3.29 6.14
C SER A 222 7.58 -3.67 4.81
N ARG A 223 7.34 -4.97 4.60
CA ARG A 223 6.63 -5.46 3.41
C ARG A 223 5.23 -4.84 3.27
N GLU A 224 4.54 -4.64 4.40
CA GLU A 224 3.20 -4.04 4.42
C GLU A 224 3.24 -2.54 4.10
N GLU A 225 4.22 -1.82 4.64
CA GLU A 225 4.40 -0.39 4.34
C GLU A 225 4.77 -0.17 2.88
N ARG A 226 5.61 -1.05 2.31
CA ARG A 226 5.95 -1.01 0.89
C ARG A 226 4.73 -1.28 0.01
N ALA A 227 3.95 -2.31 0.37
CA ALA A 227 2.72 -2.62 -0.35
C ALA A 227 1.73 -1.44 -0.29
N PHE A 228 1.57 -0.83 0.89
CA PHE A 228 0.74 0.36 1.08
C PHE A 228 1.18 1.53 0.18
N VAL A 229 2.46 1.90 0.22
CA VAL A 229 2.99 3.02 -0.61
C VAL A 229 2.81 2.71 -2.09
N ASN A 230 3.11 1.49 -2.53
CA ASN A 230 2.92 1.10 -3.93
C ASN A 230 1.46 1.20 -4.33
N THR A 231 0.51 0.69 -3.52
CA THR A 231 -0.92 0.83 -3.78
C THR A 231 -1.35 2.29 -3.88
N MET A 232 -0.83 3.18 -3.01
CA MET A 232 -1.15 4.61 -3.09
C MET A 232 -0.78 5.20 -4.46
N MET A 233 0.37 4.79 -4.98
CA MET A 233 0.89 5.28 -6.26
C MET A 233 0.19 4.63 -7.46
N THR A 234 -0.09 3.32 -7.41
CA THR A 234 -0.65 2.59 -8.56
C THR A 234 -2.14 2.79 -8.73
N GLU A 235 -2.91 2.80 -7.65
CA GLU A 235 -4.37 2.81 -7.72
C GLU A 235 -4.97 4.22 -7.72
N TYR A 236 -4.29 5.18 -7.10
CA TYR A 236 -4.79 6.57 -6.98
C TYR A 236 -3.92 7.57 -7.75
N GLY A 237 -2.75 7.14 -8.25
CA GLY A 237 -1.84 8.00 -9.02
C GLY A 237 -1.02 8.98 -8.17
N PHE A 238 -0.96 8.78 -6.84
CA PHE A 238 -0.12 9.62 -5.98
C PHE A 238 1.36 9.54 -6.35
N ASP A 239 2.05 10.68 -6.26
CA ASP A 239 3.50 10.68 -6.35
C ASP A 239 4.13 10.09 -5.07
N VAL A 240 5.43 9.83 -5.13
CA VAL A 240 6.15 9.20 -4.02
C VAL A 240 6.12 10.06 -2.75
N GLU A 241 6.12 11.39 -2.89
CA GLU A 241 6.12 12.30 -1.74
C GLU A 241 4.76 12.29 -1.04
N THR A 242 3.65 12.34 -1.78
CA THR A 242 2.30 12.22 -1.21
C THR A 242 2.10 10.84 -0.56
N ALA A 243 2.57 9.76 -1.20
CA ALA A 243 2.48 8.42 -0.64
C ALA A 243 3.32 8.26 0.66
N LYS A 244 4.50 8.88 0.73
CA LYS A 244 5.30 8.96 1.97
C LYS A 244 4.61 9.77 3.05
N GLN A 245 3.96 10.89 2.71
CA GLN A 245 3.21 11.69 3.67
C GLN A 245 2.05 10.86 4.27
N LEU A 246 1.31 10.12 3.45
CA LEU A 246 0.27 9.18 3.91
C LEU A 246 0.84 8.10 4.83
N LEU A 247 1.98 7.51 4.49
CA LEU A 247 2.67 6.54 5.35
C LEU A 247 3.10 7.16 6.68
N THR A 248 3.60 8.40 6.67
CA THR A 248 3.97 9.12 7.90
C THR A 248 2.77 9.32 8.81
N ILE A 249 1.62 9.75 8.27
CA ILE A 249 0.38 9.87 9.03
C ILE A 249 -0.01 8.53 9.66
N LYS A 250 0.08 7.44 8.91
CA LYS A 250 -0.23 6.10 9.39
C LYS A 250 0.70 5.65 10.52
N ARG A 251 2.02 5.83 10.35
CA ARG A 251 3.02 5.58 11.41
C ARG A 251 2.77 6.44 12.65
N GLY A 252 2.37 7.70 12.47
CA GLY A 252 1.97 8.60 13.54
C GLY A 252 0.79 8.05 14.35
N ILE A 253 -0.24 7.53 13.66
CA ILE A 253 -1.41 6.90 14.28
C ILE A 253 -1.00 5.63 15.02
N ASP A 254 -0.18 4.77 14.41
CA ASP A 254 0.32 3.54 15.04
C ASP A 254 1.12 3.80 16.32
N SER A 255 1.90 4.88 16.32
CA SER A 255 2.66 5.34 17.49
C SER A 255 1.73 5.89 18.58
N GLN A 256 0.85 6.83 18.23
CA GLN A 256 0.00 7.54 19.19
C GLN A 256 -1.10 6.64 19.79
N PHE A 257 -1.67 5.74 18.98
CA PHE A 257 -2.77 4.86 19.35
C PHE A 257 -2.31 3.39 19.42
N SER A 258 -1.14 3.16 20.02
CA SER A 258 -0.58 1.82 20.16
C SER A 258 -1.45 0.88 21.03
N TYR A 259 -1.18 -0.42 21.00
CA TYR A 259 -1.86 -1.41 21.86
C TYR A 259 -1.79 -1.04 23.36
N PHE A 260 -0.66 -0.47 23.80
CA PHE A 260 -0.51 -0.03 25.19
C PHE A 260 -1.41 1.16 25.56
N ALA A 261 -1.88 1.91 24.56
CA ALA A 261 -2.90 2.95 24.71
C ALA A 261 -4.34 2.40 24.66
N GLY A 262 -4.52 1.08 24.50
CA GLY A 262 -5.83 0.42 24.53
C GLY A 262 -6.54 0.32 23.18
N TYR A 263 -5.87 0.64 22.06
CA TYR A 263 -6.45 0.65 20.73
C TYR A 263 -6.09 -0.60 19.92
N THR A 264 -7.06 -1.14 19.22
CA THR A 264 -6.95 -2.25 18.27
C THR A 264 -6.38 -1.79 16.93
N SER A 265 -5.93 -2.74 16.10
CA SER A 265 -5.50 -2.42 14.72
C SER A 265 -6.64 -1.83 13.88
N GLN A 266 -7.86 -2.37 14.04
CA GLN A 266 -9.02 -1.92 13.30
C GLN A 266 -9.41 -0.47 13.68
N GLU A 267 -9.29 -0.09 14.95
CA GLU A 267 -9.53 1.30 15.37
C GLU A 267 -8.50 2.26 14.78
N ARG A 268 -7.23 1.85 14.68
CA ARG A 268 -6.20 2.66 14.02
C ARG A 268 -6.44 2.82 12.52
N ASP A 269 -6.83 1.73 11.85
CA ASP A 269 -7.19 1.77 10.43
C ASP A 269 -8.42 2.68 10.21
N TYR A 270 -9.43 2.60 11.08
CA TYR A 270 -10.58 3.52 11.07
C TYR A 270 -10.14 4.99 11.29
N ILE A 271 -9.28 5.29 12.26
CA ILE A 271 -8.80 6.66 12.51
C ILE A 271 -8.08 7.20 11.26
N PHE A 272 -7.24 6.39 10.62
CA PHE A 272 -6.57 6.76 9.38
C PHE A 272 -7.58 7.09 8.28
N LEU A 273 -8.50 6.16 7.99
CA LEU A 273 -9.52 6.34 6.94
C LEU A 273 -10.43 7.56 7.21
N ARG A 274 -10.88 7.74 8.46
CA ARG A 274 -11.72 8.88 8.86
C ARG A 274 -10.98 10.20 8.67
N LEU A 275 -9.69 10.23 9.00
CA LEU A 275 -8.84 11.42 8.87
C LEU A 275 -8.62 11.80 7.40
N ILE A 276 -8.30 10.82 6.55
CA ILE A 276 -8.14 11.05 5.10
C ILE A 276 -9.46 11.49 4.48
N GLY A 277 -10.58 10.83 4.79
CA GLY A 277 -11.90 11.21 4.30
C GLY A 277 -12.32 12.63 4.72
N ALA A 278 -11.89 13.10 5.90
CA ALA A 278 -12.19 14.45 6.41
C ALA A 278 -11.66 15.59 5.54
N VAL A 279 -10.74 15.32 4.61
CA VAL A 279 -10.17 16.33 3.72
C VAL A 279 -11.22 16.90 2.75
N SER A 280 -12.13 16.03 2.30
CA SER A 280 -13.22 16.34 1.35
C SER A 280 -14.60 16.26 2.03
N TYR A 281 -14.75 15.43 3.06
CA TYR A 281 -16.01 15.14 3.75
C TYR A 281 -15.96 15.59 5.21
N ASP A 282 -16.23 16.89 5.42
CA ASP A 282 -16.20 17.54 6.73
C ASP A 282 -17.59 18.05 7.21
N GLY A 283 -17.61 18.58 8.42
CA GLY A 283 -18.81 19.16 9.04
C GLY A 283 -19.68 18.15 9.77
N VAL A 284 -20.68 18.68 10.50
CA VAL A 284 -21.49 17.92 11.46
C VAL A 284 -22.20 16.73 10.84
N LYS A 285 -22.63 16.83 9.57
CA LYS A 285 -23.26 15.70 8.86
C LYS A 285 -22.30 14.51 8.78
N TRP A 286 -21.05 14.74 8.39
CA TRP A 286 -20.05 13.68 8.26
C TRP A 286 -19.46 13.26 9.60
N ASP A 287 -19.41 14.14 10.60
CA ASP A 287 -19.06 13.75 11.96
C ASP A 287 -20.08 12.80 12.59
N GLU A 288 -21.38 12.99 12.32
CA GLU A 288 -22.45 12.09 12.77
C GLU A 288 -22.44 10.75 11.99
N THR A 289 -22.12 10.78 10.70
CA THR A 289 -22.06 9.58 9.84
C THR A 289 -20.80 8.75 10.09
N ALA A 290 -19.63 9.37 9.93
CA ALA A 290 -18.34 8.68 9.96
C ALA A 290 -17.64 8.77 11.32
N GLY A 291 -18.17 9.54 12.27
CA GLY A 291 -17.65 9.71 13.62
C GLY A 291 -16.82 10.99 13.82
N TYR A 292 -16.76 11.46 15.07
CA TYR A 292 -16.08 12.71 15.43
C TYR A 292 -14.58 12.51 15.63
N LEU A 293 -13.74 13.17 14.81
CA LEU A 293 -12.28 13.19 15.00
C LEU A 293 -11.85 13.86 16.32
N SER A 294 -12.68 14.75 16.85
CA SER A 294 -12.46 15.42 18.15
C SER A 294 -12.44 14.46 19.35
N ASN A 295 -12.90 13.22 19.18
CA ASN A 295 -12.76 12.17 20.18
C ASN A 295 -11.30 11.70 20.33
N TYR A 296 -10.50 11.81 19.27
CA TYR A 296 -9.13 11.32 19.20
C TYR A 296 -8.11 12.46 19.26
N PHE A 297 -8.42 13.59 18.63
CA PHE A 297 -7.50 14.72 18.47
C PHE A 297 -8.06 16.01 19.05
N TYR A 298 -7.53 16.39 20.21
CA TYR A 298 -7.91 17.60 20.92
C TYR A 298 -6.75 18.11 21.78
N THR A 299 -6.78 19.39 22.12
CA THR A 299 -5.94 19.98 23.17
C THR A 299 -6.78 20.23 24.41
N GLU A 300 -6.17 20.10 25.60
CA GLU A 300 -6.83 20.48 26.86
C GLU A 300 -6.40 21.90 27.24
N THR A 301 -7.37 22.79 27.39
CA THR A 301 -7.14 24.18 27.80
C THR A 301 -7.90 24.48 29.09
N ILE A 302 -7.33 25.30 29.97
CA ILE A 302 -8.00 25.70 31.21
C ILE A 302 -9.19 26.60 30.85
N SER A 303 -10.40 26.10 31.11
CA SER A 303 -11.65 26.83 30.87
C SER A 303 -12.04 27.68 32.08
N ASN A 304 -11.59 27.31 33.29
CA ASN A 304 -11.79 28.11 34.49
C ASN A 304 -10.55 28.10 35.39
N PHE A 305 -9.91 29.27 35.50
CA PHE A 305 -8.69 29.46 36.29
C PHE A 305 -8.87 29.20 37.79
N PHE A 306 -10.07 29.43 38.34
CA PHE A 306 -10.31 29.33 39.79
C PHE A 306 -10.66 27.92 40.24
N THR A 307 -11.32 27.14 39.38
CA THR A 307 -11.70 25.74 39.66
C THR A 307 -10.66 24.75 39.13
N GLY A 308 -9.84 25.16 38.16
CA GLY A 308 -8.89 24.29 37.46
C GLY A 308 -9.56 23.44 36.37
N ASP A 309 -10.82 23.73 36.02
CA ASP A 309 -11.54 22.97 35.01
C ASP A 309 -10.87 23.14 33.64
N THR A 310 -10.77 22.04 32.90
CA THR A 310 -10.27 22.01 31.52
C THR A 310 -11.41 21.78 30.54
N GLN A 311 -11.23 22.26 29.31
CA GLN A 311 -12.08 21.96 28.17
C GLN A 311 -11.23 21.33 27.07
N LYS A 312 -11.82 20.38 26.35
CA LYS A 312 -11.24 19.80 25.13
C LYS A 312 -11.55 20.73 23.96
N VAL A 313 -10.51 21.19 23.28
CA VAL A 313 -10.60 22.00 22.06
C VAL A 313 -10.21 21.10 20.88
N PRO A 314 -11.13 20.81 19.94
CA PRO A 314 -10.82 20.01 18.76
C PRO A 314 -9.66 20.62 17.96
N MET A 315 -8.75 19.78 17.49
CA MET A 315 -7.69 20.19 16.57
C MET A 315 -8.26 20.34 15.15
N SER A 316 -7.73 21.30 14.39
CA SER A 316 -7.95 21.38 12.94
C SER A 316 -7.21 20.25 12.21
N LEU A 317 -7.65 19.92 10.99
CA LEU A 317 -7.04 18.85 10.19
C LEU A 317 -5.52 19.05 9.98
N LEU A 318 -5.10 20.29 9.74
CA LEU A 318 -3.69 20.65 9.56
C LEU A 318 -2.88 20.44 10.85
N GLU A 319 -3.45 20.74 12.02
CA GLU A 319 -2.81 20.48 13.31
C GLU A 319 -2.70 18.98 13.59
N ILE A 320 -3.72 18.20 13.22
CA ILE A 320 -3.71 16.74 13.38
C ILE A 320 -2.57 16.13 12.55
N PHE A 321 -2.46 16.49 11.27
CA PHE A 321 -1.37 16.02 10.41
C PHE A 321 0.02 16.36 10.97
N GLN A 322 0.17 17.52 11.60
CA GLN A 322 1.43 17.91 12.23
C GLN A 322 1.76 17.08 13.47
N VAL A 323 0.78 16.85 14.35
CA VAL A 323 0.95 15.99 15.53
C VAL A 323 1.29 14.55 15.14
N LEU A 324 0.79 14.09 13.99
CA LEU A 324 1.06 12.76 13.44
C LEU A 324 2.39 12.67 12.68
N GLY A 325 3.16 13.76 12.57
CA GLY A 325 4.56 13.74 12.15
C GLY A 325 4.89 14.52 10.88
N LEU A 326 3.92 15.15 10.22
CA LEU A 326 4.20 16.02 9.08
C LEU A 326 4.68 17.41 9.54
N SER A 327 5.51 18.06 8.74
CA SER A 327 5.70 19.51 8.86
C SER A 327 4.44 20.27 8.42
N GLU A 328 4.35 21.56 8.79
CA GLU A 328 3.24 22.42 8.33
C GLU A 328 3.14 22.47 6.80
N GLN A 329 4.29 22.46 6.11
CA GLN A 329 4.37 22.49 4.65
C GLN A 329 3.86 21.18 4.04
N GLU A 330 4.35 20.04 4.52
CA GLU A 330 3.89 18.71 4.07
C GLU A 330 2.40 18.50 4.35
N ALA A 331 1.89 19.00 5.50
CA ALA A 331 0.47 18.90 5.81
C ALA A 331 -0.41 19.73 4.84
N LYS A 332 0.07 20.89 4.37
CA LYS A 332 -0.60 21.69 3.33
C LYS A 332 -0.57 20.99 1.98
N GLU A 333 0.58 20.45 1.59
CA GLU A 333 0.78 19.72 0.35
C GLU A 333 -0.09 18.45 0.30
N LEU A 334 -0.11 17.65 1.38
CA LEU A 334 -0.95 16.46 1.48
C LEU A 334 -2.43 16.83 1.36
N THR A 335 -2.89 17.85 2.09
CA THR A 335 -4.28 18.31 2.02
C THR A 335 -4.65 18.75 0.60
N TYR A 336 -3.76 19.46 -0.08
CA TYR A 336 -3.96 19.90 -1.45
C TYR A 336 -4.01 18.71 -2.43
N ASN A 337 -3.07 17.76 -2.34
CA ASN A 337 -3.03 16.61 -3.23
C ASN A 337 -4.20 15.65 -3.04
N LEU A 338 -4.67 15.45 -1.81
CA LEU A 338 -5.86 14.66 -1.55
C LEU A 338 -7.11 15.30 -2.17
N ARG A 339 -7.27 16.63 -2.06
CA ARG A 339 -8.37 17.36 -2.73
C ARG A 339 -8.24 17.37 -4.25
N LEU A 340 -7.02 17.45 -4.75
CA LEU A 340 -6.75 17.44 -6.18
C LEU A 340 -7.03 16.05 -6.78
N GLN A 341 -6.64 14.98 -6.10
CA GLN A 341 -6.95 13.61 -6.53
C GLN A 341 -8.46 13.37 -6.51
N HIS A 342 -9.16 13.74 -5.43
CA HIS A 342 -10.61 13.73 -5.35
C HIS A 342 -11.28 14.45 -6.54
N ALA A 343 -10.81 15.65 -6.89
CA ALA A 343 -11.40 16.45 -7.96
C ALA A 343 -11.07 15.95 -9.38
N LEU A 344 -9.95 15.24 -9.56
CA LEU A 344 -9.43 14.82 -10.88
C LEU A 344 -9.53 13.31 -11.13
N ALA A 345 -10.02 12.52 -10.17
CA ALA A 345 -10.08 11.06 -10.25
C ALA A 345 -10.89 10.58 -11.47
N ASN A 346 -12.01 11.23 -11.79
CA ASN A 346 -12.81 10.97 -13.00
C ASN A 346 -12.34 11.70 -14.28
N GLY A 347 -11.19 12.36 -14.23
CA GLY A 347 -10.73 13.27 -15.29
C GLY A 347 -10.94 14.75 -14.96
N GLY A 348 -10.51 15.61 -15.87
CA GLY A 348 -10.51 17.06 -15.69
C GLY A 348 -9.92 17.79 -16.88
N ASN A 349 -9.77 19.11 -16.74
CA ASN A 349 -9.23 19.96 -17.80
C ASN A 349 -7.72 20.12 -17.67
N THR A 350 -6.98 19.88 -18.75
CA THR A 350 -5.58 20.28 -18.88
C THR A 350 -5.41 21.79 -18.75
N VAL A 351 -4.21 22.25 -18.46
CA VAL A 351 -3.88 23.70 -18.43
C VAL A 351 -4.31 24.40 -19.71
N LYS A 352 -4.06 23.76 -20.85
CA LYS A 352 -4.48 24.28 -22.16
C LYS A 352 -6.00 24.42 -22.24
N GLN A 353 -6.75 23.40 -21.83
CA GLN A 353 -8.21 23.45 -21.82
C GLN A 353 -8.74 24.51 -20.86
N MET A 354 -8.15 24.65 -19.67
CA MET A 354 -8.53 25.72 -18.72
C MET A 354 -8.33 27.10 -19.33
N HIS A 355 -7.21 27.34 -20.01
CA HIS A 355 -6.99 28.59 -20.74
C HIS A 355 -8.02 28.82 -21.85
N ASP A 356 -8.37 27.78 -22.62
CA ASP A 356 -9.38 27.88 -23.67
C ASP A 356 -10.77 28.20 -23.07
N ILE A 357 -11.13 27.60 -21.94
CA ILE A 357 -12.40 27.86 -21.21
C ILE A 357 -12.40 29.29 -20.65
N ASP A 358 -11.34 29.71 -19.96
CA ASP A 358 -11.23 31.06 -19.41
C ASP A 358 -11.32 32.13 -20.51
N PHE A 359 -10.74 31.85 -21.68
CA PHE A 359 -10.84 32.74 -22.83
C PHE A 359 -12.24 32.77 -23.45
N THR A 360 -12.91 31.62 -23.56
CA THR A 360 -14.19 31.49 -24.28
C THR A 360 -15.41 31.79 -23.42
N GLU A 361 -15.38 31.41 -22.15
CA GLU A 361 -16.50 31.50 -21.19
C GLU A 361 -16.31 32.64 -20.18
N GLY A 362 -15.12 33.23 -20.09
CA GLY A 362 -14.83 34.31 -19.13
C GLY A 362 -14.75 33.82 -17.68
N SER A 363 -14.38 32.55 -17.48
CA SER A 363 -14.09 31.97 -16.17
C SER A 363 -12.66 32.29 -15.70
N ASP A 364 -12.37 31.99 -14.42
CA ASP A 364 -11.05 32.11 -13.81
C ASP A 364 -10.52 30.73 -13.35
N THR A 365 -10.78 29.67 -14.12
CA THR A 365 -10.45 28.29 -13.74
C THR A 365 -8.94 28.09 -13.56
N TYR A 366 -8.13 28.55 -14.51
CA TYR A 366 -6.68 28.43 -14.46
C TYR A 366 -6.10 29.25 -13.29
N GLU A 367 -6.54 30.50 -13.13
CA GLU A 367 -6.01 31.38 -12.09
C GLU A 367 -6.39 30.88 -10.68
N ASN A 368 -7.62 30.36 -10.48
CA ASN A 368 -8.03 29.77 -9.21
C ASN A 368 -7.22 28.51 -8.88
N ALA A 369 -7.02 27.61 -9.84
CA ALA A 369 -6.19 26.42 -9.67
C ALA A 369 -4.74 26.80 -9.30
N LYS A 370 -4.18 27.79 -9.99
CA LYS A 370 -2.83 28.31 -9.74
C LYS A 370 -2.68 28.99 -8.38
N ILE A 371 -3.70 29.71 -7.91
CA ILE A 371 -3.74 30.29 -6.56
C ILE A 371 -3.76 29.18 -5.51
N ASN A 372 -4.56 28.13 -5.69
CA ASN A 372 -4.63 27.01 -4.75
C ASN A 372 -3.28 26.28 -4.67
N TYR A 373 -2.65 26.02 -5.82
CA TYR A 373 -1.27 25.50 -5.88
C TYR A 373 -0.29 26.40 -5.13
N LYS A 374 -0.33 27.72 -5.36
CA LYS A 374 0.54 28.67 -4.63
C LYS A 374 0.32 28.65 -3.13
N ASN A 375 -0.93 28.49 -2.67
CA ASN A 375 -1.23 28.43 -1.25
C ASN A 375 -0.66 27.15 -0.60
N ALA A 376 -0.62 26.05 -1.35
CA ALA A 376 -0.03 24.78 -0.90
C ALA A 376 1.50 24.81 -0.95
N TYR A 377 2.09 25.19 -2.08
CA TYR A 377 3.54 25.07 -2.36
C TYR A 377 4.35 26.36 -2.17
N GLY A 378 3.69 27.49 -1.85
CA GLY A 378 4.34 28.79 -1.67
C GLY A 378 4.87 29.45 -2.96
N THR A 379 4.67 28.82 -4.12
CA THR A 379 5.18 29.28 -5.43
C THR A 379 4.17 28.99 -6.54
N THR A 380 4.27 29.70 -7.67
CA THR A 380 3.54 29.39 -8.90
C THR A 380 4.42 28.75 -9.96
N LYS A 381 5.73 28.63 -9.69
CA LYS A 381 6.69 28.04 -10.62
C LYS A 381 6.40 26.54 -10.75
N GLY A 382 6.36 26.05 -11.99
CA GLY A 382 6.11 24.64 -12.30
C GLY A 382 4.65 24.22 -12.20
N PHE A 383 3.71 25.15 -11.97
CA PHE A 383 2.28 24.82 -11.85
C PHE A 383 1.74 24.08 -13.08
N ASP A 384 2.08 24.54 -14.28
CA ASP A 384 1.50 23.97 -15.51
C ASP A 384 1.91 22.50 -15.68
N ASP A 385 3.21 22.21 -15.53
CA ASP A 385 3.76 20.85 -15.59
C ASP A 385 3.18 19.98 -14.46
N PHE A 386 3.16 20.52 -13.23
CA PHE A 386 2.58 19.84 -12.07
C PHE A 386 1.12 19.45 -12.34
N TRP A 387 0.29 20.37 -12.83
CA TRP A 387 -1.13 20.15 -13.04
C TRP A 387 -1.38 19.07 -14.08
N ASP A 388 -0.75 19.18 -15.26
CA ASP A 388 -1.00 18.23 -16.34
C ASP A 388 -0.42 16.84 -16.01
N GLU A 389 0.70 16.76 -15.29
CA GLU A 389 1.24 15.48 -14.79
C GLU A 389 0.31 14.83 -13.77
N HIS A 390 -0.17 15.57 -12.77
CA HIS A 390 -1.08 15.05 -11.75
C HIS A 390 -2.46 14.75 -12.29
N LEU A 391 -3.00 15.55 -13.22
CA LEU A 391 -4.23 15.23 -13.93
C LEU A 391 -4.10 13.87 -14.63
N LYS A 392 -3.01 13.67 -15.37
CA LYS A 392 -2.78 12.40 -16.06
C LYS A 392 -2.66 11.24 -15.08
N ALA A 393 -1.94 11.40 -13.98
CA ALA A 393 -1.74 10.36 -12.98
C ALA A 393 -3.04 10.04 -12.21
N TYR A 394 -3.69 11.05 -11.64
CA TYR A 394 -4.89 10.92 -10.81
C TYR A 394 -6.09 10.42 -11.61
N SER A 395 -6.22 10.79 -12.87
CA SER A 395 -7.34 10.35 -13.71
C SER A 395 -7.12 9.04 -14.45
N ASN A 396 -5.98 8.35 -14.23
CA ASN A 396 -5.56 7.22 -15.06
C ASN A 396 -5.58 7.54 -16.56
N ASN A 397 -4.98 8.68 -16.94
CA ASN A 397 -5.01 9.20 -18.31
C ASN A 397 -6.44 9.34 -18.87
N GLY A 398 -7.38 9.76 -18.01
CA GLY A 398 -8.81 9.94 -18.32
C GLY A 398 -9.66 8.67 -18.26
N ALA A 399 -9.09 7.51 -17.90
CA ALA A 399 -9.83 6.26 -17.73
C ALA A 399 -10.50 6.13 -16.36
N GLY A 400 -10.21 7.01 -15.40
CA GLY A 400 -10.72 7.00 -14.03
C GLY A 400 -9.86 6.17 -13.09
N ASN A 401 -9.41 6.76 -11.97
CA ASN A 401 -8.97 6.02 -10.78
C ASN A 401 -10.05 6.11 -9.70
N ALA A 402 -9.99 5.24 -8.69
CA ALA A 402 -10.84 5.39 -7.51
C ALA A 402 -10.60 6.75 -6.83
N ASP A 403 -11.65 7.44 -6.39
CA ASP A 403 -11.52 8.60 -5.52
C ASP A 403 -11.10 8.15 -4.12
N PHE A 404 -9.89 8.53 -3.71
CA PHE A 404 -9.30 8.03 -2.48
C PHE A 404 -9.98 8.61 -1.23
N THR A 405 -10.40 9.88 -1.26
CA THR A 405 -11.04 10.51 -0.10
C THR A 405 -12.49 10.05 0.05
N HIS A 406 -13.19 9.81 -1.07
CA HIS A 406 -14.50 9.15 -1.08
C HIS A 406 -14.39 7.75 -0.51
N GLN A 407 -13.53 6.90 -1.09
CA GLN A 407 -13.31 5.54 -0.60
C GLN A 407 -12.96 5.52 0.89
N SER A 408 -12.10 6.44 1.33
CA SER A 408 -11.70 6.55 2.74
C SER A 408 -12.88 6.88 3.67
N ILE A 409 -13.74 7.84 3.31
CA ILE A 409 -14.90 8.18 4.16
C ILE A 409 -15.96 7.07 4.16
N THR A 410 -16.15 6.39 3.03
CA THR A 410 -17.06 5.24 2.90
C THR A 410 -16.58 4.10 3.80
N MET A 411 -15.32 3.72 3.72
CA MET A 411 -14.73 2.71 4.60
C MET A 411 -14.75 3.13 6.08
N ALA A 412 -14.46 4.39 6.39
CA ALA A 412 -14.54 4.91 7.76
C ALA A 412 -15.96 4.78 8.33
N THR A 413 -16.99 5.08 7.52
CA THR A 413 -18.40 4.91 7.92
C THR A 413 -18.74 3.43 8.17
N HIS A 414 -18.22 2.52 7.34
CA HIS A 414 -18.39 1.09 7.55
C HIS A 414 -17.73 0.56 8.83
N LEU A 415 -16.58 1.12 9.20
CA LEU A 415 -15.77 0.72 10.36
C LEU A 415 -16.10 1.49 11.64
N ASN A 416 -16.91 2.56 11.57
CA ASN A 416 -17.25 3.40 12.71
C ASN A 416 -17.81 2.55 13.86
N PRO A 417 -17.16 2.51 15.04
CA PRO A 417 -17.55 1.67 16.17
C PRO A 417 -18.80 2.17 16.90
N SER A 418 -19.26 3.38 16.60
CA SER A 418 -20.44 3.98 17.19
C SER A 418 -21.70 3.32 16.62
N GLY A 419 -22.13 2.20 17.21
CA GLY A 419 -23.29 1.39 16.79
C GLY A 419 -24.68 2.05 16.92
N LEU A 420 -24.73 3.37 17.11
CA LEU A 420 -25.93 4.22 17.16
C LEU A 420 -25.53 5.55 16.54
N GLN A 421 -25.77 5.70 15.24
CA GLN A 421 -25.59 6.99 14.58
C GLN A 421 -26.91 7.76 14.75
N LEU A 422 -26.88 9.05 15.14
CA LEU A 422 -28.13 9.82 15.33
C LEU A 422 -28.95 9.93 14.02
N SER A 423 -28.31 9.70 12.87
CA SER A 423 -28.94 9.49 11.56
C SER A 423 -29.91 8.30 11.53
N ASP A 424 -29.72 7.27 12.36
CA ASP A 424 -30.65 6.15 12.54
C ASP A 424 -31.98 6.62 13.13
N PHE A 425 -31.97 7.69 13.94
CA PHE A 425 -33.13 8.18 14.69
C PHE A 425 -33.88 9.33 14.01
N TYR A 426 -33.20 10.18 13.22
CA TYR A 426 -33.80 11.36 12.57
C TYR A 426 -34.23 11.15 11.11
N GLY A 427 -34.12 9.93 10.57
CA GLY A 427 -34.54 9.64 9.19
C GLY A 427 -34.97 8.21 8.89
N GLY A 428 -34.93 7.27 9.85
CA GLY A 428 -35.35 5.88 9.64
C GLY A 428 -34.53 5.16 8.57
N ARG A 429 -33.19 5.14 8.70
CA ARG A 429 -32.29 4.55 7.70
C ARG A 429 -31.41 3.47 8.34
N GLU A 430 -31.85 2.21 8.30
CA GLU A 430 -31.07 1.01 8.72
C GLU A 430 -29.82 0.74 7.85
N HIS A 431 -29.39 1.67 6.99
CA HIS A 431 -28.42 1.44 5.90
C HIS A 431 -27.33 2.53 5.76
N VAL A 432 -26.95 3.24 6.83
CA VAL A 432 -26.00 4.37 6.75
C VAL A 432 -24.66 4.03 6.09
N LYS A 433 -24.22 2.77 6.22
CA LYS A 433 -22.98 2.26 5.59
C LYS A 433 -23.07 2.30 4.06
N ALA A 434 -24.10 1.68 3.49
CA ALA A 434 -24.32 1.68 2.04
C ALA A 434 -24.62 3.09 1.51
N LEU A 435 -25.34 3.91 2.29
CA LEU A 435 -25.67 5.30 1.95
C LEU A 435 -24.47 6.24 1.88
N ALA A 436 -23.36 5.88 2.53
CA ALA A 436 -22.12 6.66 2.44
C ALA A 436 -21.27 6.27 1.22
N GLY A 437 -21.66 5.25 0.46
CA GLY A 437 -21.04 4.85 -0.80
C GLY A 437 -22.10 4.54 -1.87
N TRP A 438 -22.05 3.36 -2.49
CA TRP A 438 -22.84 3.03 -3.69
C TRP A 438 -24.34 3.34 -3.62
N GLU A 439 -25.00 3.17 -2.46
CA GLU A 439 -26.42 3.49 -2.35
C GLU A 439 -26.63 5.01 -2.40
N GLY A 440 -25.75 5.80 -1.78
CA GLY A 440 -25.80 7.26 -1.84
C GLY A 440 -25.61 7.79 -3.26
N ASP A 441 -24.69 7.20 -4.00
CA ASP A 441 -24.29 7.68 -5.34
C ASP A 441 -25.22 7.20 -6.44
N THR A 442 -25.95 6.09 -6.22
CA THR A 442 -26.92 5.54 -7.18
C THR A 442 -28.37 5.87 -6.85
N THR A 443 -28.66 6.63 -5.79
CA THR A 443 -30.04 6.90 -5.34
C THR A 443 -30.25 8.32 -4.82
N TYR A 444 -31.51 8.75 -4.69
CA TYR A 444 -31.89 9.93 -3.92
C TYR A 444 -32.02 9.63 -2.41
N ASN A 445 -31.52 8.49 -1.93
CA ASN A 445 -31.73 8.08 -0.55
C ASN A 445 -30.82 8.85 0.41
N ALA A 446 -29.65 9.32 -0.03
CA ALA A 446 -28.74 10.11 0.78
C ALA A 446 -29.21 11.56 0.94
N ASN A 447 -29.54 12.22 -0.17
CA ASN A 447 -29.96 13.62 -0.27
C ASN A 447 -30.86 13.85 -1.53
N ASP A 448 -31.28 15.09 -1.77
CA ASP A 448 -32.05 15.47 -2.95
C ASP A 448 -31.17 15.75 -4.19
N GLU A 449 -29.86 15.45 -4.14
CA GLU A 449 -28.95 15.64 -5.26
C GLU A 449 -29.13 14.51 -6.28
N LYS A 450 -28.88 14.82 -7.56
CA LYS A 450 -29.00 13.82 -8.61
C LYS A 450 -27.95 12.72 -8.36
N PRO A 451 -28.33 11.43 -8.42
CA PRO A 451 -27.37 10.33 -8.43
C PRO A 451 -26.25 10.59 -9.44
N SER A 452 -25.04 10.30 -9.00
CA SER A 452 -23.80 10.49 -9.74
C SER A 452 -22.85 9.40 -9.30
N ILE A 453 -22.53 8.46 -10.19
CA ILE A 453 -21.55 7.41 -9.93
C ILE A 453 -20.54 7.38 -11.08
N GLY A 454 -19.61 8.33 -11.04
CA GLY A 454 -18.49 8.41 -11.99
C GLY A 454 -17.62 7.15 -11.97
N GLU A 455 -16.63 7.04 -12.86
CA GLU A 455 -15.73 5.88 -12.82
C GLU A 455 -14.90 5.86 -11.53
N ASP A 456 -14.63 7.03 -10.98
CA ASP A 456 -13.97 7.24 -9.71
C ASP A 456 -14.79 6.78 -8.50
N ASP A 457 -16.03 7.24 -8.41
CA ASP A 457 -16.96 6.82 -7.35
C ASP A 457 -17.32 5.33 -7.50
N TYR A 458 -17.54 4.84 -8.73
CA TYR A 458 -17.77 3.42 -9.05
C TYR A 458 -16.67 2.53 -8.45
N LYS A 459 -15.40 2.88 -8.67
CA LYS A 459 -14.28 2.12 -8.12
C LYS A 459 -14.19 2.31 -6.61
N ALA A 460 -14.29 3.54 -6.11
CA ALA A 460 -14.21 3.85 -4.68
C ALA A 460 -15.24 3.06 -3.86
N ASP A 461 -16.47 2.99 -4.34
CA ASP A 461 -17.59 2.33 -3.69
C ASP A 461 -17.45 0.80 -3.62
N LEU A 462 -17.19 0.17 -4.77
CA LEU A 462 -17.03 -1.27 -4.84
C LEU A 462 -15.79 -1.70 -4.05
N ASP A 463 -14.69 -0.95 -4.18
CA ASP A 463 -13.43 -1.23 -3.50
C ASP A 463 -13.56 -1.04 -1.98
N ALA A 464 -14.29 -0.01 -1.51
CA ALA A 464 -14.58 0.18 -0.09
C ALA A 464 -15.29 -1.05 0.51
N VAL A 465 -16.36 -1.53 -0.14
CA VAL A 465 -17.11 -2.71 0.30
C VAL A 465 -16.21 -3.96 0.33
N ASN A 466 -15.43 -4.18 -0.73
CA ASN A 466 -14.56 -5.36 -0.84
C ASN A 466 -13.44 -5.36 0.19
N ILE A 467 -12.72 -4.23 0.34
CA ILE A 467 -11.60 -4.13 1.27
C ILE A 467 -12.11 -4.24 2.71
N VAL A 468 -13.23 -3.59 3.07
CA VAL A 468 -13.86 -3.78 4.39
C VAL A 468 -14.29 -5.24 4.59
N GLY A 469 -14.83 -5.90 3.56
CA GLY A 469 -15.17 -7.32 3.60
C GLY A 469 -13.97 -8.22 3.92
N ARG A 470 -12.80 -7.92 3.34
CA ARG A 470 -11.54 -8.60 3.66
C ARG A 470 -11.04 -8.27 5.07
N MET A 471 -11.14 -7.02 5.52
CA MET A 471 -10.78 -6.62 6.89
C MET A 471 -11.65 -7.33 7.93
N ALA A 472 -12.94 -7.54 7.65
CA ALA A 472 -13.85 -8.29 8.52
C ALA A 472 -13.43 -9.76 8.72
N GLN A 473 -12.59 -10.30 7.83
CA GLN A 473 -11.99 -11.64 7.96
C GLN A 473 -10.68 -11.64 8.79
N GLY A 474 -10.32 -10.52 9.42
CA GLY A 474 -9.17 -10.38 10.31
C GLY A 474 -7.90 -9.84 9.65
N GLN A 475 -7.98 -9.34 8.42
CA GLN A 475 -6.86 -8.67 7.75
C GLN A 475 -6.74 -7.21 8.24
N SER A 476 -5.52 -6.69 8.32
CA SER A 476 -5.30 -5.24 8.47
C SER A 476 -5.66 -4.51 7.17
N TYR A 477 -5.88 -3.21 7.23
CA TYR A 477 -6.18 -2.40 6.05
C TYR A 477 -5.14 -2.55 4.92
N GLU A 478 -3.84 -2.55 5.25
CA GLU A 478 -2.74 -2.67 4.27
C GLU A 478 -2.74 -4.04 3.59
N ARG A 479 -2.96 -5.12 4.36
CA ARG A 479 -3.02 -6.47 3.80
C ARG A 479 -4.28 -6.66 2.95
N ALA A 480 -5.41 -6.13 3.42
CA ALA A 480 -6.67 -6.18 2.70
C ALA A 480 -6.60 -5.43 1.37
N MET A 481 -6.13 -4.17 1.37
CA MET A 481 -5.99 -3.38 0.15
C MET A 481 -5.00 -4.02 -0.82
N SER A 482 -3.81 -4.42 -0.34
CA SER A 482 -2.73 -4.83 -1.24
C SER A 482 -3.02 -6.19 -1.85
N GLY A 483 -3.62 -7.10 -1.06
CA GLY A 483 -4.15 -8.35 -1.56
C GLY A 483 -5.28 -8.12 -2.56
N TYR A 484 -6.21 -7.21 -2.27
CA TYR A 484 -7.33 -6.90 -3.16
C TYR A 484 -6.87 -6.37 -4.51
N TYR A 485 -6.05 -5.32 -4.50
CA TYR A 485 -5.55 -4.73 -5.73
C TYR A 485 -4.62 -5.69 -6.49
N SER A 486 -3.85 -6.55 -5.80
CA SER A 486 -3.10 -7.62 -6.46
C SER A 486 -4.00 -8.62 -7.20
N ASP A 487 -5.20 -8.90 -6.70
CA ASP A 487 -6.17 -9.77 -7.37
C ASP A 487 -6.86 -9.03 -8.54
N VAL A 488 -7.22 -7.77 -8.36
CA VAL A 488 -7.80 -6.91 -9.41
C VAL A 488 -6.85 -6.74 -10.59
N THR A 489 -5.55 -6.54 -10.37
CA THR A 489 -4.55 -6.47 -11.44
C THR A 489 -4.47 -7.77 -12.25
N LYS A 490 -4.77 -8.92 -11.65
CA LYS A 490 -4.73 -10.22 -12.35
C LYS A 490 -6.01 -10.50 -13.13
N ASP A 491 -7.15 -10.04 -12.64
CA ASP A 491 -8.46 -10.19 -13.26
C ASP A 491 -9.32 -8.98 -12.87
N GLU A 492 -9.54 -8.07 -13.82
CA GLU A 492 -10.30 -6.83 -13.58
C GLU A 492 -11.72 -7.09 -13.08
N THR A 493 -12.31 -8.25 -13.42
CA THR A 493 -13.68 -8.62 -12.99
C THR A 493 -13.77 -9.01 -11.51
N VAL A 494 -12.63 -9.11 -10.81
CA VAL A 494 -12.58 -9.39 -9.37
C VAL A 494 -13.34 -8.32 -8.59
N ARG A 495 -13.29 -7.05 -9.03
CA ARG A 495 -13.98 -5.94 -8.37
C ARG A 495 -15.48 -6.20 -8.25
N GLU A 496 -16.14 -6.49 -9.37
CA GLU A 496 -17.58 -6.75 -9.42
C GLU A 496 -17.92 -8.10 -8.78
N LYS A 497 -17.15 -9.15 -9.09
CA LYS A 497 -17.38 -10.49 -8.54
C LYS A 497 -17.26 -10.52 -7.02
N GLU A 498 -16.33 -9.77 -6.44
CA GLU A 498 -16.17 -9.69 -5.00
C GLU A 498 -17.23 -8.78 -4.36
N PHE A 499 -17.63 -7.71 -5.04
CA PHE A 499 -18.73 -6.87 -4.58
C PHE A 499 -20.02 -7.70 -4.44
N LEU A 500 -20.33 -8.53 -5.44
CA LEU A 500 -21.50 -9.41 -5.41
C LEU A 500 -21.42 -10.58 -4.40
N LYS A 501 -20.26 -10.81 -3.78
CA LYS A 501 -20.16 -11.70 -2.59
C LYS A 501 -20.55 -10.97 -1.31
N ASN A 502 -20.39 -9.66 -1.28
CA ASN A 502 -20.64 -8.81 -0.11
C ASN A 502 -22.05 -8.20 -0.15
N GLU A 503 -22.57 -7.86 -1.34
CA GLU A 503 -23.90 -7.30 -1.57
C GLU A 503 -24.70 -8.14 -2.58
N ASP A 504 -25.97 -8.38 -2.26
CA ASP A 504 -26.87 -9.15 -3.12
C ASP A 504 -27.35 -8.31 -4.31
N LEU A 505 -27.20 -8.83 -5.54
CA LEU A 505 -27.54 -8.11 -6.76
C LEU A 505 -29.02 -7.71 -6.83
N ASP A 506 -29.93 -8.59 -6.41
CA ASP A 506 -31.37 -8.30 -6.42
C ASP A 506 -31.72 -7.19 -5.43
N LYS A 507 -31.06 -7.16 -4.26
CA LYS A 507 -31.16 -6.07 -3.29
C LYS A 507 -30.63 -4.75 -3.88
N VAL A 508 -29.45 -4.78 -4.50
CA VAL A 508 -28.85 -3.59 -5.15
C VAL A 508 -29.80 -2.99 -6.19
N LYS A 509 -30.29 -3.84 -7.12
CA LYS A 509 -31.26 -3.44 -8.14
C LYS A 509 -32.55 -2.94 -7.52
N GLY A 510 -33.10 -3.67 -6.54
CA GLY A 510 -34.33 -3.31 -5.85
C GLY A 510 -34.26 -1.92 -5.20
N THR A 511 -33.13 -1.60 -4.54
CA THR A 511 -32.88 -0.30 -3.91
C THR A 511 -32.82 0.83 -4.93
N ILE A 512 -32.04 0.66 -6.00
CA ILE A 512 -31.92 1.65 -7.07
C ILE A 512 -33.26 1.89 -7.75
N TYR A 513 -33.97 0.81 -8.10
CA TYR A 513 -35.26 0.90 -8.78
C TYR A 513 -36.30 1.57 -7.90
N ALA A 514 -36.25 1.32 -6.58
CA ALA A 514 -37.17 1.92 -5.63
C ALA A 514 -37.01 3.44 -5.54
N SER A 515 -35.78 3.93 -5.65
CA SER A 515 -35.45 5.36 -5.55
C SER A 515 -35.64 6.10 -6.87
N LEU A 516 -35.13 5.55 -7.98
CA LEU A 516 -35.04 6.28 -9.26
C LEU A 516 -36.25 6.12 -10.17
N VAL A 517 -36.92 4.95 -10.13
CA VAL A 517 -37.91 4.60 -11.15
C VAL A 517 -39.34 4.83 -10.64
N PRO A 518 -40.15 5.63 -11.36
CA PRO A 518 -41.56 5.84 -11.03
C PRO A 518 -42.33 4.51 -10.90
N VAL A 519 -43.25 4.45 -9.95
CA VAL A 519 -43.99 3.22 -9.61
C VAL A 519 -44.78 2.68 -10.80
N ASP A 520 -45.32 3.54 -11.66
CA ASP A 520 -46.07 3.16 -12.86
C ASP A 520 -45.18 2.54 -13.95
N ILE A 521 -43.91 2.95 -14.03
CA ILE A 521 -42.91 2.34 -14.91
C ILE A 521 -42.46 1.00 -14.35
N ARG A 522 -42.15 0.91 -13.04
CA ARG A 522 -41.79 -0.36 -12.39
C ARG A 522 -42.85 -1.45 -12.54
N ARG A 523 -44.12 -1.09 -12.53
CA ARG A 523 -45.25 -2.02 -12.74
C ARG A 523 -45.29 -2.63 -14.15
N LYS A 524 -44.58 -2.06 -15.13
CA LYS A 524 -44.50 -2.58 -16.50
C LYS A 524 -43.45 -3.70 -16.64
N GLY A 525 -42.64 -3.95 -15.61
CA GLY A 525 -41.66 -5.04 -15.58
C GLY A 525 -40.22 -4.58 -15.72
N GLU A 526 -39.31 -5.55 -15.69
CA GLU A 526 -37.85 -5.34 -15.64
C GLU A 526 -37.31 -4.55 -16.83
N GLU A 527 -37.71 -4.93 -18.04
CA GLU A 527 -37.25 -4.29 -19.28
C GLU A 527 -37.60 -2.79 -19.31
N ALA A 528 -38.82 -2.42 -18.90
CA ALA A 528 -39.24 -1.02 -18.83
C ALA A 528 -38.49 -0.23 -17.74
N THR A 529 -38.13 -0.91 -16.65
CA THR A 529 -37.40 -0.32 -15.51
C THR A 529 -35.94 -0.06 -15.89
N SER A 530 -35.29 -1.03 -16.51
CA SER A 530 -33.92 -0.90 -17.03
C SER A 530 -33.81 0.16 -18.12
N ASN A 531 -34.76 0.21 -19.07
CA ASN A 531 -34.77 1.22 -20.12
C ASN A 531 -34.92 2.64 -19.56
N TYR A 532 -35.77 2.82 -18.54
CA TYR A 532 -35.92 4.13 -17.88
C TYR A 532 -34.60 4.60 -17.24
N ILE A 533 -33.86 3.70 -16.58
CA ILE A 533 -32.56 4.04 -16.00
C ILE A 533 -31.56 4.39 -17.10
N SER A 534 -31.49 3.59 -18.17
CA SER A 534 -30.59 3.86 -19.30
C SER A 534 -30.85 5.22 -19.97
N GLU A 535 -32.12 5.65 -20.05
CA GLU A 535 -32.51 6.93 -20.65
C GLU A 535 -32.24 8.15 -19.75
N HIS A 536 -32.25 7.98 -18.42
CA HIS A 536 -32.24 9.10 -17.47
C HIS A 536 -30.99 9.17 -16.57
N TYR A 537 -30.30 8.05 -16.37
CA TYR A 537 -29.17 7.85 -15.45
C TYR A 537 -28.12 6.93 -16.11
N GLU A 538 -27.37 7.48 -17.07
CA GLU A 538 -26.41 6.71 -17.90
C GLU A 538 -25.32 6.02 -17.07
N ASP A 539 -24.80 6.72 -16.06
CA ASP A 539 -23.82 6.24 -15.10
C ASP A 539 -24.35 5.08 -14.25
N VAL A 540 -25.54 5.24 -13.64
CA VAL A 540 -26.19 4.17 -12.87
C VAL A 540 -26.53 2.97 -13.77
N SER A 541 -26.89 3.21 -15.03
CA SER A 541 -27.11 2.15 -16.01
C SER A 541 -25.83 1.37 -16.29
N LYS A 542 -24.67 2.03 -16.41
CA LYS A 542 -23.36 1.38 -16.58
C LYS A 542 -22.97 0.57 -15.35
N PHE A 543 -23.17 1.13 -14.14
CA PHE A 543 -22.96 0.43 -12.87
C PHE A 543 -23.73 -0.90 -12.83
N LEU A 544 -25.05 -0.87 -13.08
CA LEU A 544 -25.88 -2.07 -13.07
C LEU A 544 -25.44 -3.08 -14.13
N SER A 545 -25.16 -2.61 -15.36
CA SER A 545 -24.76 -3.50 -16.47
C SER A 545 -23.46 -4.25 -16.18
N ARG A 546 -22.48 -3.59 -15.52
CA ARG A 546 -21.20 -4.24 -15.14
C ARG A 546 -21.39 -5.31 -14.08
N LEU A 547 -22.22 -5.05 -13.07
CA LEU A 547 -22.55 -6.04 -12.04
C LEU A 547 -23.32 -7.24 -12.63
N GLU A 548 -24.31 -6.98 -13.49
CA GLU A 548 -25.08 -8.03 -14.15
C GLU A 548 -24.21 -8.93 -15.03
N ALA A 549 -23.20 -8.38 -15.71
CA ALA A 549 -22.29 -9.13 -16.57
C ALA A 549 -21.47 -10.21 -15.85
N VAL A 550 -21.33 -10.12 -14.52
CA VAL A 550 -20.61 -11.10 -13.68
C VAL A 550 -21.51 -11.84 -12.69
N GLY A 551 -22.79 -11.48 -12.62
CA GLY A 551 -23.78 -12.04 -11.69
C GLY A 551 -24.49 -13.31 -12.18
N GLU A 552 -24.29 -13.68 -13.45
CA GLU A 552 -24.71 -14.97 -14.05
C GLU A 552 -23.63 -16.05 -13.91
#